data_AF-A0A814W3B8-F1
#
_entry.id   AF-A0A814W3B8-F1
#
_cell.length_a   1.000
_cell.length_b   1.000
_cell.length_c   1.000
_cell.angle_alpha   90.00
_cell.angle_beta   90.00
_cell.angle_gamma   90.00
#
_symmetry.space_group_name_H-M   'P 1'
#
loop_
_entity.id
_entity.type
_entity.pdbx_description
1 polymer ?
#
loop_
_entity_poly.entity_id
_entity_poly.type
_entity_poly.pdbx_seq_one_letter_code
_entity_poly.pdbx_strand_id
1 'polypeptide(L)'
;MSHHRALDYDYPKIRFFIQEQEMIEYVLIDQIQEAFDQFNRYLYSTLTTTIKDNQTNDEYLIRLFNELHDHVDLFEQMNEQFLDFLQFQIDWTKQSKAVLDAFSHFQITVISSNIKHAERYLSFLFTLFTVPENSIHDFAHDTLQRLMFTVPLASTLLCPIAERYFPFMTKDKHIQVLYVENLLRSLNYLPIERLKFFEIILTKLLRMDVHASRQDILRTEERHVENEMVFTLEQSDDRMKHEQADKLDWLMFILFEYITKVSHKDVQTNGVITQRFPEYF
;
A
#
# COMPACT_ATOMS: atom_id res chain seq x y z
N MET A 1 -25.34 36.55 39.27
CA MET A 1 -24.30 35.97 38.42
C MET A 1 -24.44 34.46 38.48
N SER A 2 -24.91 33.91 37.35
CA SER A 2 -24.94 32.52 36.87
C SER A 2 -24.88 31.35 37.86
N HIS A 3 -26.06 30.82 38.22
CA HIS A 3 -26.22 29.42 38.57
C HIS A 3 -26.31 28.58 37.28
N HIS A 4 -25.28 27.79 36.97
CA HIS A 4 -25.38 26.72 35.97
C HIS A 4 -26.01 25.49 36.63
N ARG A 5 -27.29 25.24 36.29
CA ARG A 5 -27.93 23.93 36.45
C ARG A 5 -27.29 22.99 35.43
N ALA A 6 -26.53 22.00 35.89
CA ALA A 6 -26.23 20.82 35.09
C ALA A 6 -27.53 20.01 34.98
N LEU A 7 -28.05 19.88 33.77
CA LEU A 7 -29.10 18.93 33.45
C LEU A 7 -28.42 17.56 33.32
N ASP A 8 -28.66 16.68 34.29
CA ASP A 8 -28.40 15.25 34.16
C ASP A 8 -29.26 14.72 33.01
N TYR A 9 -28.65 14.55 31.85
CA TYR A 9 -29.22 13.73 30.78
C TYR A 9 -28.89 12.28 31.10
N ASP A 10 -29.86 11.59 31.68
CA ASP A 10 -29.86 10.14 31.88
C ASP A 10 -30.02 9.48 30.50
N TYR A 11 -28.89 9.22 29.83
CA TYR A 11 -28.89 8.40 28.63
C TYR A 11 -29.11 6.95 29.05
N PRO A 12 -30.11 6.25 28.49
CA PRO A 12 -30.31 4.83 28.79
C PRO A 12 -29.05 4.07 28.35
N LYS A 13 -28.36 3.46 29.33
CA LYS A 13 -27.29 2.49 29.08
C LYS A 13 -27.92 1.25 28.45
N ILE A 14 -27.98 1.22 27.13
CA ILE A 14 -28.36 0.00 26.40
C ILE A 14 -27.21 -0.99 26.54
N ARG A 15 -27.35 -1.91 27.50
CA ARG A 15 -26.49 -3.10 27.59
C ARG A 15 -27.00 -4.09 26.56
N PHE A 16 -26.27 -4.24 25.46
CA PHE A 16 -26.57 -5.26 24.46
C PHE A 16 -25.98 -6.61 24.91
N PHE A 17 -26.86 -7.56 25.18
CA PHE A 17 -26.52 -8.97 25.26
C PHE A 17 -26.42 -9.51 23.84
N ILE A 18 -25.23 -9.99 23.45
CA ILE A 18 -25.02 -10.70 22.19
C ILE A 18 -25.48 -12.14 22.40
N GLN A 19 -26.64 -12.50 21.84
CA GLN A 19 -27.10 -13.89 21.73
C GLN A 19 -27.55 -14.21 20.30
N GLU A 20 -26.94 -15.29 19.80
CA GLU A 20 -27.33 -16.19 18.70
C GLU A 20 -27.26 -15.70 17.24
N GLN A 21 -26.61 -16.55 16.44
CA GLN A 21 -25.93 -16.29 15.15
C GLN A 21 -26.84 -15.95 13.96
N GLU A 22 -28.16 -16.01 14.08
CA GLU A 22 -29.12 -15.65 13.01
C GLU A 22 -29.65 -14.21 13.12
N MET A 23 -29.50 -13.56 14.28
CA MET A 23 -29.93 -12.16 14.50
C MET A 23 -28.86 -11.13 14.10
N ILE A 24 -27.71 -11.57 13.56
CA ILE A 24 -26.55 -10.71 13.27
C ILE A 24 -26.65 -10.07 11.87
N GLU A 25 -27.30 -10.76 10.92
CA GLU A 25 -27.33 -10.40 9.48
C GLU A 25 -28.10 -9.10 9.20
N TYR A 26 -29.17 -8.82 9.96
CA TYR A 26 -29.92 -7.55 9.85
C TYR A 26 -29.33 -6.43 10.70
N VAL A 27 -28.66 -6.75 11.82
CA VAL A 27 -28.20 -5.75 12.78
C VAL A 27 -27.03 -4.95 12.25
N LEU A 28 -26.11 -5.57 11.50
CA LEU A 28 -24.87 -4.90 11.12
C LEU A 28 -25.11 -3.86 10.00
N ILE A 29 -25.92 -4.19 9.00
CA ILE A 29 -26.31 -3.26 7.94
C ILE A 29 -27.22 -2.15 8.46
N ASP A 30 -28.23 -2.48 9.29
CA ASP A 30 -29.07 -1.45 9.90
C ASP A 30 -28.24 -0.47 10.75
N GLN A 31 -27.23 -0.98 11.48
CA GLN A 31 -26.30 -0.14 12.22
C GLN A 31 -25.42 0.73 11.32
N ILE A 32 -24.94 0.18 10.20
CA ILE A 32 -24.12 0.92 9.24
C ILE A 32 -24.96 2.02 8.57
N GLN A 33 -26.16 1.69 8.13
CA GLN A 33 -27.13 2.64 7.57
C GLN A 33 -27.48 3.73 8.57
N GLU A 34 -27.83 3.37 9.82
CA GLU A 34 -28.16 4.35 10.85
C GLU A 34 -26.95 5.23 11.22
N ALA A 35 -25.73 4.67 11.22
CA ALA A 35 -24.52 5.44 11.46
C ALA A 35 -24.29 6.48 10.36
N PHE A 36 -24.58 6.12 9.12
CA PHE A 36 -24.40 6.96 7.94
C PHE A 36 -25.51 8.01 7.79
N ASP A 37 -26.78 7.61 7.90
CA ASP A 37 -27.94 8.48 7.69
C ASP A 37 -28.09 9.56 8.76
N GLN A 38 -27.78 9.25 10.03
CA GLN A 38 -27.95 10.19 11.14
C GLN A 38 -26.68 10.97 11.49
N PHE A 39 -25.56 10.77 10.75
CA PHE A 39 -24.22 11.20 11.18
C PHE A 39 -23.94 10.80 12.64
N ASN A 40 -24.42 9.62 13.05
CA ASN A 40 -24.37 9.19 14.44
C ASN A 40 -22.94 8.75 14.77
N ARG A 41 -22.12 9.71 15.19
CA ARG A 41 -20.70 9.51 15.53
C ARG A 41 -20.51 8.43 16.59
N TYR A 42 -21.47 8.26 17.50
CA TYR A 42 -21.39 7.23 18.53
C TYR A 42 -21.53 5.83 17.92
N LEU A 43 -22.52 5.63 17.05
CA LEU A 43 -22.73 4.35 16.38
C LEU A 43 -21.55 4.03 15.44
N TYR A 44 -21.08 5.02 14.69
CA TYR A 44 -19.86 4.91 13.88
C TYR A 44 -18.63 4.51 14.74
N SER A 45 -18.44 5.14 15.89
CA SER A 45 -17.33 4.81 16.80
C SER A 45 -17.45 3.40 17.38
N THR A 46 -18.68 2.95 17.62
CA THR A 46 -18.96 1.60 18.13
C THR A 46 -18.65 0.57 17.05
N LEU A 47 -19.16 0.76 15.84
CA LEU A 47 -18.90 -0.10 14.68
C LEU A 47 -17.41 -0.23 14.38
N THR A 48 -16.69 0.89 14.30
CA THR A 48 -15.24 0.89 14.06
C THR A 48 -14.45 0.20 15.17
N THR A 49 -14.90 0.31 16.43
CA THR A 49 -14.31 -0.42 17.55
C THR A 49 -14.60 -1.92 17.45
N THR A 50 -15.84 -2.31 17.15
CA THR A 50 -16.23 -3.71 16.97
C THR A 50 -15.45 -4.39 15.83
N ILE A 51 -15.25 -3.69 14.70
CA ILE A 51 -14.45 -4.22 13.59
C ILE A 51 -12.98 -4.40 14.02
N LYS A 52 -12.42 -3.44 14.75
CA LYS A 52 -11.05 -3.53 15.28
C LYS A 52 -10.88 -4.69 16.27
N ASP A 53 -11.86 -4.90 17.15
CA ASP A 53 -11.84 -5.98 18.13
C ASP A 53 -11.97 -7.36 17.47
N ASN A 54 -12.67 -7.45 16.33
CA ASN A 54 -12.86 -8.69 15.57
C ASN A 54 -11.90 -8.83 14.37
N GLN A 55 -10.86 -8.01 14.26
CA GLN A 55 -9.95 -8.02 13.10
C GLN A 55 -9.15 -9.32 12.92
N THR A 56 -9.14 -10.20 13.92
CA THR A 56 -8.50 -11.52 13.87
C THR A 56 -9.48 -12.65 13.51
N ASN A 57 -10.76 -12.32 13.38
CA ASN A 57 -11.80 -13.26 13.03
C ASN A 57 -12.10 -13.17 11.52
N ASP A 58 -11.45 -14.03 10.75
CA ASP A 58 -11.61 -14.11 9.30
C ASP A 58 -13.07 -14.29 8.86
N GLU A 59 -13.83 -15.13 9.56
CA GLU A 59 -15.24 -15.38 9.23
C GLU A 59 -16.09 -14.13 9.39
N TYR A 60 -15.84 -13.35 10.45
CA TYR A 60 -16.51 -12.08 10.65
C TYR A 60 -16.17 -11.07 9.54
N LEU A 61 -14.89 -10.93 9.18
CA LEU A 61 -14.47 -9.97 8.15
C LEU A 61 -14.97 -10.35 6.75
N ILE A 62 -14.96 -11.64 6.40
CA ILE A 62 -15.48 -12.12 5.12
C ILE A 62 -16.99 -11.82 5.03
N ARG A 63 -17.75 -12.13 6.10
CA ARG A 63 -19.18 -11.82 6.16
C ARG A 63 -19.43 -10.32 6.03
N LEU A 64 -18.71 -9.49 6.79
CA LEU A 64 -18.77 -8.04 6.71
C LEU A 64 -18.57 -7.54 5.28
N PHE A 65 -17.51 -7.99 4.58
CA PHE A 65 -17.24 -7.52 3.22
C PHE A 65 -18.26 -8.01 2.20
N ASN A 66 -18.83 -9.20 2.38
CA ASN A 66 -19.91 -9.69 1.53
C ASN A 66 -21.20 -8.88 1.73
N GLU A 67 -21.57 -8.58 2.97
CA GLU A 67 -22.74 -7.73 3.24
C GLU A 67 -22.54 -6.30 2.71
N LEU A 68 -21.36 -5.71 2.92
CA LEU A 68 -21.02 -4.40 2.36
C LEU A 68 -21.03 -4.39 0.84
N HIS A 69 -20.62 -5.49 0.21
CA HIS A 69 -20.67 -5.69 -1.23
C HIS A 69 -22.11 -5.71 -1.76
N ASP A 70 -23.03 -6.35 -1.05
CA ASP A 70 -24.44 -6.43 -1.44
C ASP A 70 -25.18 -5.09 -1.24
N HIS A 71 -24.60 -4.17 -0.46
CA HIS A 71 -25.14 -2.85 -0.16
C HIS A 71 -24.22 -1.70 -0.59
N VAL A 72 -23.59 -1.81 -1.77
CA VAL A 72 -22.66 -0.79 -2.30
C VAL A 72 -23.30 0.59 -2.46
N ASP A 73 -24.60 0.67 -2.66
CA ASP A 73 -25.36 1.93 -2.78
C ASP A 73 -25.18 2.85 -1.56
N LEU A 74 -24.88 2.29 -0.38
CA LEU A 74 -24.60 3.04 0.85
C LEU A 74 -23.34 3.92 0.76
N PHE A 75 -22.43 3.61 -0.17
CA PHE A 75 -21.17 4.33 -0.34
C PHE A 75 -21.25 5.48 -1.34
N GLU A 76 -22.39 5.68 -2.00
CA GLU A 76 -22.56 6.84 -2.88
C GLU A 76 -22.63 8.16 -2.10
N GLN A 77 -23.15 8.13 -0.86
CA GLN A 77 -23.59 9.30 -0.10
C GLN A 77 -22.72 9.66 1.13
N MET A 78 -21.45 10.00 0.93
CA MET A 78 -20.57 10.65 1.95
C MET A 78 -19.78 9.76 2.93
N ASN A 79 -19.81 8.44 2.82
CA ASN A 79 -19.12 7.54 3.77
C ASN A 79 -17.63 7.29 3.46
N GLU A 80 -16.95 8.33 2.98
CA GLU A 80 -15.53 8.31 2.65
C GLU A 80 -14.66 7.91 3.85
N GLN A 81 -15.02 8.41 5.04
CA GLN A 81 -14.31 8.13 6.28
C GLN A 81 -14.35 6.64 6.65
N PHE A 82 -15.43 5.93 6.30
CA PHE A 82 -15.54 4.50 6.58
C PHE A 82 -14.62 3.70 5.67
N LEU A 83 -14.54 4.07 4.39
CA LEU A 83 -13.59 3.44 3.46
C LEU A 83 -12.14 3.71 3.90
N ASP A 84 -11.83 4.91 4.37
CA ASP A 84 -10.50 5.22 4.94
C ASP A 84 -10.21 4.40 6.19
N PHE A 85 -11.21 4.21 7.07
CA PHE A 85 -11.10 3.33 8.23
C PHE A 85 -10.76 1.90 7.79
N LEU A 86 -11.54 1.31 6.88
CA LEU A 86 -11.30 -0.05 6.42
C LEU A 86 -9.89 -0.18 5.83
N GLN A 87 -9.48 0.74 4.96
CA GLN A 87 -8.20 0.68 4.26
C GLN A 87 -7.00 0.91 5.19
N PHE A 88 -7.04 1.88 6.11
CA PHE A 88 -5.85 2.31 6.85
C PHE A 88 -5.85 1.95 8.34
N GLN A 89 -6.95 1.44 8.89
CA GLN A 89 -7.04 1.09 10.31
C GLN A 89 -7.07 -0.42 10.58
N ILE A 90 -7.29 -1.24 9.55
CA ILE A 90 -7.18 -2.69 9.63
C ILE A 90 -5.74 -3.09 9.33
N ASP A 91 -5.18 -3.99 10.15
CA ASP A 91 -3.86 -4.55 9.91
C ASP A 91 -3.94 -5.68 8.87
N TRP A 92 -3.79 -5.29 7.59
CA TRP A 92 -3.87 -6.20 6.45
C TRP A 92 -2.76 -7.25 6.42
N THR A 93 -1.61 -7.01 7.09
CA THR A 93 -0.47 -7.94 7.12
C THR A 93 -0.79 -9.25 7.82
N LYS A 94 -1.80 -9.25 8.70
CA LYS A 94 -2.23 -10.42 9.50
C LYS A 94 -3.41 -11.17 8.90
N GLN A 95 -4.00 -10.64 7.83
CA GLN A 95 -5.24 -11.18 7.28
C GLN A 95 -4.98 -12.38 6.38
N SER A 96 -5.89 -13.35 6.39
CA SER A 96 -5.80 -14.46 5.46
C SER A 96 -6.12 -14.05 4.02
N LYS A 97 -5.67 -14.86 3.07
CA LYS A 97 -5.94 -14.64 1.64
C LYS A 97 -7.45 -14.52 1.34
N ALA A 98 -8.29 -15.28 2.04
CA ALA A 98 -9.74 -15.25 1.85
C ALA A 98 -10.35 -13.89 2.24
N VAL A 99 -9.89 -13.30 3.36
CA VAL A 99 -10.29 -11.96 3.79
C VAL A 99 -9.83 -10.90 2.79
N LEU A 100 -8.57 -10.99 2.36
CA LEU A 100 -8.00 -10.08 1.36
C LEU A 100 -8.80 -10.14 0.05
N ASP A 101 -9.12 -11.35 -0.44
CA ASP A 101 -9.92 -11.52 -1.64
C ASP A 101 -11.34 -10.94 -1.48
N ALA A 102 -12.02 -11.19 -0.36
CA ALA A 102 -13.34 -10.60 -0.09
C ALA A 102 -13.30 -9.06 -0.09
N PHE A 103 -12.28 -8.48 0.55
CA PHE A 103 -12.07 -7.03 0.55
C PHE A 103 -11.79 -6.46 -0.84
N SER A 104 -10.98 -7.15 -1.65
CA SER A 104 -10.70 -6.75 -3.05
C SER A 104 -11.97 -6.70 -3.90
N HIS A 105 -12.81 -7.75 -3.81
CA HIS A 105 -14.07 -7.78 -4.55
C HIS A 105 -14.98 -6.64 -4.13
N PHE A 106 -15.16 -6.41 -2.83
CA PHE A 106 -15.91 -5.26 -2.31
C PHE A 106 -15.42 -3.93 -2.88
N GLN A 107 -14.11 -3.64 -2.80
CA GLN A 107 -13.55 -2.36 -3.25
C GLN A 107 -13.68 -2.18 -4.77
N ILE A 108 -13.47 -3.25 -5.55
CA ILE A 108 -13.65 -3.21 -7.01
C ILE A 108 -15.12 -2.92 -7.34
N THR A 109 -16.09 -3.51 -6.63
CA THR A 109 -17.52 -3.22 -6.84
C THR A 109 -17.84 -1.77 -6.49
N VAL A 110 -17.35 -1.24 -5.37
CA VAL A 110 -17.52 0.19 -5.00
C VAL A 110 -16.99 1.12 -6.09
N ILE A 111 -15.81 0.84 -6.64
CA ILE A 111 -15.21 1.65 -7.72
C ILE A 111 -15.98 1.50 -9.03
N SER A 112 -16.48 0.31 -9.31
CA SER A 112 -17.29 0.03 -10.52
C SER A 112 -18.61 0.79 -10.47
N SER A 113 -19.22 0.92 -9.30
CA SER A 113 -20.40 1.76 -9.09
C SER A 113 -20.07 3.25 -9.16
N ASN A 114 -18.93 3.67 -8.61
CA ASN A 114 -18.51 5.07 -8.68
C ASN A 114 -16.98 5.25 -8.75
N ILE A 115 -16.51 5.66 -9.93
CA ILE A 115 -15.08 5.86 -10.22
C ILE A 115 -14.38 6.85 -9.28
N LYS A 116 -15.12 7.74 -8.61
CA LYS A 116 -14.54 8.70 -7.63
C LYS A 116 -13.75 8.00 -6.52
N HIS A 117 -14.07 6.74 -6.22
CA HIS A 117 -13.39 5.95 -5.19
C HIS A 117 -12.08 5.32 -5.68
N ALA A 118 -11.82 5.30 -7.00
CA ALA A 118 -10.62 4.68 -7.57
C ALA A 118 -9.34 5.30 -7.04
N GLU A 119 -9.26 6.63 -6.97
CA GLU A 119 -8.06 7.32 -6.50
C GLU A 119 -7.71 6.91 -5.06
N ARG A 120 -8.71 6.82 -4.17
CA ARG A 120 -8.53 6.40 -2.78
C ARG A 120 -7.98 4.97 -2.71
N TYR A 121 -8.61 4.02 -3.41
CA TYR A 121 -8.20 2.63 -3.31
C TYR A 121 -6.85 2.37 -3.99
N LEU A 122 -6.58 2.98 -5.14
CA LEU A 122 -5.27 2.91 -5.78
C LEU A 122 -4.19 3.47 -4.86
N SER A 123 -4.47 4.60 -4.20
CA SER A 123 -3.57 5.19 -3.21
C SER A 123 -3.23 4.19 -2.09
N PHE A 124 -4.25 3.52 -1.54
CA PHE A 124 -4.05 2.42 -0.58
C PHE A 124 -3.16 1.31 -1.14
N LEU A 125 -3.43 0.80 -2.35
CA LEU A 125 -2.62 -0.26 -2.97
C LEU A 125 -1.15 0.15 -3.16
N PHE A 126 -0.87 1.40 -3.52
CA PHE A 126 0.52 1.88 -3.59
C PHE A 126 1.18 2.04 -2.22
N THR A 127 0.43 2.28 -1.14
CA THR A 127 1.03 2.21 0.21
C THR A 127 1.50 0.79 0.55
N LEU A 128 0.78 -0.22 0.07
CA LEU A 128 1.12 -1.63 0.28
C LEU A 128 2.44 -2.04 -0.40
N PHE A 129 2.92 -1.31 -1.40
CA PHE A 129 4.21 -1.60 -2.06
C PHE A 129 5.42 -1.33 -1.16
N THR A 130 5.21 -0.71 0.01
CA THR A 130 6.26 -0.43 1.00
C THR A 130 6.24 -1.40 2.19
N VAL A 131 5.27 -2.31 2.21
CA VAL A 131 5.03 -3.26 3.30
C VAL A 131 5.97 -4.46 3.11
N PRO A 132 6.71 -4.93 4.14
CA PRO A 132 7.70 -6.00 3.96
C PRO A 132 7.12 -7.36 3.51
N GLU A 133 5.85 -7.62 3.77
CA GLU A 133 5.22 -8.92 3.55
C GLU A 133 4.91 -9.20 2.06
N ASN A 134 5.56 -10.22 1.48
CA ASN A 134 5.34 -10.62 0.08
C ASN A 134 3.88 -10.99 -0.25
N SER A 135 3.15 -11.58 0.69
CA SER A 135 1.72 -11.90 0.49
C SER A 135 0.87 -10.66 0.24
N ILE A 136 1.27 -9.51 0.81
CA ILE A 136 0.60 -8.23 0.62
C ILE A 136 0.94 -7.63 -0.74
N HIS A 137 2.17 -7.81 -1.23
CA HIS A 137 2.51 -7.47 -2.61
C HIS A 137 1.71 -8.29 -3.61
N ASP A 138 1.61 -9.60 -3.41
CA ASP A 138 0.82 -10.48 -4.28
C ASP A 138 -0.64 -10.04 -4.31
N PHE A 139 -1.23 -9.77 -3.14
CA PHE A 139 -2.57 -9.21 -3.03
C PHE A 139 -2.73 -7.89 -3.80
N ALA A 140 -1.80 -6.94 -3.63
CA ALA A 140 -1.87 -5.65 -4.30
C ALA A 140 -1.77 -5.79 -5.82
N HIS A 141 -0.87 -6.64 -6.32
CA HIS A 141 -0.70 -6.91 -7.74
C HIS A 141 -1.92 -7.61 -8.37
N ASP A 142 -2.42 -8.67 -7.73
CA ASP A 142 -3.61 -9.39 -8.18
C ASP A 142 -4.83 -8.45 -8.22
N THR A 143 -4.96 -7.59 -7.21
CA THR A 143 -6.03 -6.58 -7.13
C THR A 143 -5.89 -5.50 -8.20
N LEU A 144 -4.69 -4.96 -8.41
CA LEU A 144 -4.45 -3.98 -9.49
C LEU A 144 -4.81 -4.58 -10.85
N GLN A 145 -4.40 -5.82 -11.12
CA GLN A 145 -4.71 -6.49 -12.38
C GLN A 145 -6.22 -6.68 -12.55
N ARG A 146 -6.93 -7.17 -11.51
CA ARG A 146 -8.39 -7.29 -11.53
C ARG A 146 -9.09 -5.94 -11.73
N LEU A 147 -8.66 -4.90 -11.01
CA LEU A 147 -9.23 -3.56 -11.11
C LEU A 147 -9.04 -2.96 -12.50
N MET A 148 -7.86 -3.11 -13.12
CA MET A 148 -7.61 -2.59 -14.47
C MET A 148 -8.42 -3.32 -15.54
N PHE A 149 -8.71 -4.61 -15.31
CA PHE A 149 -9.59 -5.37 -16.18
C PHE A 149 -11.06 -4.94 -16.03
N THR A 150 -11.54 -4.78 -14.80
CA THR A 150 -12.95 -4.45 -14.51
C THR A 150 -13.28 -2.98 -14.77
N VAL A 151 -12.38 -2.06 -14.42
CA VAL A 151 -12.57 -0.62 -14.52
C VAL A 151 -11.39 0.02 -15.29
N PRO A 152 -11.33 -0.12 -16.62
CA PRO A 152 -10.20 0.36 -17.42
C PRO A 152 -9.91 1.86 -17.28
N LEU A 153 -10.93 2.68 -17.00
CA LEU A 153 -10.77 4.13 -16.78
C LEU A 153 -9.85 4.46 -15.59
N ALA A 154 -9.80 3.58 -14.58
CA ALA A 154 -8.94 3.76 -13.41
C ALA A 154 -7.44 3.76 -13.77
N SER A 155 -7.05 3.21 -14.92
CA SER A 155 -5.65 3.23 -15.41
C SER A 155 -5.09 4.64 -15.55
N THR A 156 -5.94 5.61 -15.92
CA THR A 156 -5.55 7.03 -16.07
C THR A 156 -5.05 7.66 -14.77
N LEU A 157 -5.39 7.07 -13.63
CA LEU A 157 -5.01 7.54 -12.29
C LEU A 157 -3.73 6.86 -11.77
N LEU A 158 -3.29 5.75 -12.37
CA LEU A 158 -2.19 4.94 -11.84
C LEU A 158 -0.89 5.73 -11.71
N CYS A 159 -0.43 6.33 -12.81
CA CYS A 159 0.86 7.00 -12.85
C CYS A 159 0.95 8.24 -11.94
N PRO A 160 -0.05 9.16 -11.94
CA PRO A 160 -0.07 10.27 -10.99
C PRO A 160 -0.04 9.83 -9.53
N ILE A 161 -0.75 8.74 -9.19
CA ILE A 161 -0.79 8.22 -7.81
C ILE A 161 0.54 7.52 -7.47
N ALA A 162 1.08 6.71 -8.36
CA ALA A 162 2.40 6.07 -8.18
C ALA A 162 3.49 7.10 -7.91
N GLU A 163 3.50 8.21 -8.64
CA GLU A 163 4.47 9.29 -8.40
C GLU A 163 4.26 9.95 -7.02
N ARG A 164 3.00 10.21 -6.64
CA ARG A 164 2.65 10.83 -5.35
C ARG A 164 3.04 9.95 -4.15
N TYR A 165 2.88 8.64 -4.28
CA TYR A 165 3.16 7.68 -3.21
C TYR A 165 4.59 7.15 -3.20
N PHE A 166 5.44 7.63 -4.12
CA PHE A 166 6.85 7.27 -4.11
C PHE A 166 7.52 7.68 -2.78
N PRO A 167 8.18 6.76 -2.05
CA PRO A 167 8.77 7.05 -0.75
C PRO A 167 9.72 8.25 -0.77
N PHE A 168 9.61 9.11 0.24
CA PHE A 168 10.51 10.25 0.39
C PHE A 168 11.96 9.78 0.56
N MET A 169 12.94 10.48 -0.03
CA MET A 169 14.34 10.00 -0.13
C MET A 169 15.05 9.76 1.21
N THR A 170 14.55 10.34 2.30
CA THR A 170 15.08 10.07 3.65
C THR A 170 14.57 8.76 4.25
N LYS A 171 13.58 8.09 3.63
CA LYS A 171 13.15 6.76 4.05
C LYS A 171 14.25 5.73 3.83
N ASP A 172 14.20 4.66 4.61
CA ASP A 172 15.18 3.59 4.58
C ASP A 172 15.33 2.98 3.20
N LYS A 173 16.55 2.51 2.91
CA LYS A 173 16.90 1.88 1.63
C LYS A 173 15.93 0.77 1.24
N HIS A 174 15.60 -0.09 2.20
CA HIS A 174 14.68 -1.21 2.00
C HIS A 174 13.31 -0.75 1.50
N ILE A 175 12.77 0.36 2.04
CA ILE A 175 11.47 0.91 1.62
C ILE A 175 11.53 1.43 0.17
N GLN A 176 12.64 2.07 -0.22
CA GLN A 176 12.83 2.54 -1.59
C GLN A 176 12.89 1.35 -2.56
N VAL A 177 13.67 0.33 -2.19
CA VAL A 177 13.86 -0.90 -2.97
C VAL A 177 12.54 -1.61 -3.19
N LEU A 178 11.77 -1.90 -2.13
CA LEU A 178 10.47 -2.55 -2.23
C LEU A 178 9.52 -1.80 -3.18
N TYR A 179 9.47 -0.48 -3.06
CA TYR A 179 8.57 0.31 -3.89
C TYR A 179 8.95 0.22 -5.38
N VAL A 180 10.24 0.31 -5.70
CA VAL A 180 10.74 0.20 -7.08
C VAL A 180 10.56 -1.21 -7.63
N GLU A 181 10.84 -2.25 -6.85
CA GLU A 181 10.63 -3.64 -7.24
C GLU A 181 9.15 -3.90 -7.58
N ASN A 182 8.22 -3.43 -6.75
CA ASN A 182 6.80 -3.58 -7.00
C ASN A 182 6.32 -2.74 -8.21
N LEU A 183 6.86 -1.53 -8.42
CA LEU A 183 6.58 -0.79 -9.67
C LEU A 183 7.07 -1.55 -10.91
N LEU A 184 8.28 -2.11 -10.87
CA LEU A 184 8.84 -2.90 -11.97
C LEU A 184 8.06 -4.21 -12.18
N ARG A 185 7.60 -4.85 -11.10
CA ARG A 185 6.72 -6.02 -11.17
C ARG A 185 5.39 -5.69 -11.86
N SER A 186 4.85 -4.50 -11.62
CA SER A 186 3.61 -4.03 -12.23
C SER A 186 3.68 -3.95 -13.76
N LEU A 187 4.87 -3.70 -14.31
CA LEU A 187 5.11 -3.65 -15.76
C LEU A 187 4.88 -4.98 -16.49
N ASN A 188 4.85 -6.10 -15.78
CA ASN A 188 4.56 -7.40 -16.37
C ASN A 188 3.11 -7.52 -16.84
N TYR A 189 2.18 -6.83 -16.17
CA TYR A 189 0.75 -6.86 -16.50
C TYR A 189 0.19 -5.48 -16.91
N LEU A 190 0.97 -4.39 -16.77
CA LEU A 190 0.65 -3.04 -17.26
C LEU A 190 1.68 -2.56 -18.30
N PRO A 191 1.79 -3.22 -19.47
CA PRO A 191 2.80 -2.85 -20.47
C PRO A 191 2.59 -1.45 -21.06
N ILE A 192 1.36 -0.95 -21.05
CA ILE A 192 1.01 0.38 -21.59
C ILE A 192 1.63 1.50 -20.73
N GLU A 193 1.70 1.31 -19.41
CA GLU A 193 2.25 2.29 -18.46
C GLU A 193 3.78 2.27 -18.37
N ARG A 194 4.45 1.41 -19.15
CA ARG A 194 5.89 1.15 -19.06
C ARG A 194 6.73 2.41 -19.14
N LEU A 195 6.50 3.25 -20.15
CA LEU A 195 7.28 4.47 -20.32
C LEU A 195 7.10 5.41 -19.13
N LYS A 196 5.87 5.51 -18.61
CA LYS A 196 5.55 6.44 -17.52
C LYS A 196 6.08 5.97 -16.18
N PHE A 197 6.04 4.68 -15.88
CA PHE A 197 6.68 4.14 -14.67
C PHE A 197 8.21 4.25 -14.72
N PHE A 198 8.84 4.04 -15.88
CA PHE A 198 10.27 4.31 -16.03
C PHE A 198 10.60 5.80 -15.83
N GLU A 199 9.78 6.70 -16.37
CA GLU A 199 9.94 8.14 -16.15
C GLU A 199 9.89 8.49 -14.66
N ILE A 200 8.94 7.93 -13.90
CA ILE A 200 8.82 8.13 -12.45
C ILE A 200 10.09 7.64 -11.73
N ILE A 201 10.52 6.40 -12.02
CA ILE A 201 11.71 5.80 -11.39
C ILE A 201 12.96 6.62 -11.72
N LEU A 202 13.21 6.93 -13.00
CA LEU A 202 14.38 7.70 -13.43
C LEU A 202 14.37 9.12 -12.85
N THR A 203 13.21 9.79 -12.82
CA THR A 203 13.08 11.11 -12.20
C THR A 203 13.46 11.07 -10.72
N LYS A 204 13.08 10.00 -10.01
CA LYS A 204 13.48 9.83 -8.62
C LYS A 204 14.97 9.61 -8.47
N LEU A 205 15.56 8.72 -9.28
CA LEU A 205 16.99 8.42 -9.24
C LEU A 205 17.82 9.68 -9.51
N LEU A 206 17.42 10.47 -10.51
CA LEU A 206 18.05 11.77 -10.80
C LEU A 206 17.97 12.74 -9.62
N ARG A 207 16.83 12.80 -8.92
CA ARG A 207 16.71 13.63 -7.71
C ARG A 207 17.66 13.14 -6.61
N MET A 208 17.75 11.83 -6.40
CA MET A 208 18.65 11.24 -5.40
C MET A 208 20.13 11.50 -5.71
N ASP A 209 20.51 11.38 -6.98
CA ASP A 209 21.85 11.70 -7.47
C ASP A 209 22.24 13.16 -7.20
N VAL A 210 21.35 14.11 -7.48
CA VAL A 210 21.57 15.53 -7.16
C VAL A 210 21.76 15.77 -5.65
N HIS A 211 21.09 14.99 -4.80
CA HIS A 211 21.26 15.06 -3.35
C HIS A 211 22.52 14.38 -2.83
N ALA A 212 23.19 13.53 -3.63
CA ALA A 212 24.42 12.85 -3.30
C ALA A 212 25.61 13.52 -4.00
N SER A 213 25.92 14.77 -3.62
CA SER A 213 27.00 15.51 -4.28
C SER A 213 28.34 14.80 -4.12
N ARG A 214 29.17 14.81 -5.17
CA ARG A 214 30.51 14.19 -5.14
C ARG A 214 31.35 14.65 -3.95
N GLN A 215 31.24 15.92 -3.56
CA GLN A 215 31.99 16.46 -2.43
C GLN A 215 31.53 15.87 -1.10
N ASP A 216 30.22 15.64 -0.94
CA ASP A 216 29.64 15.09 0.29
C ASP A 216 29.90 13.59 0.42
N ILE A 217 29.90 12.87 -0.71
CA ILE A 217 30.33 11.47 -0.77
C ILE A 217 31.79 11.36 -0.32
N LEU A 218 32.72 12.06 -0.99
CA LEU A 218 34.16 11.99 -0.69
C LEU A 218 34.45 12.33 0.77
N ARG A 219 33.82 13.38 1.32
CA ARG A 219 33.98 13.75 2.73
C ARG A 219 33.49 12.66 3.69
N THR A 220 32.39 11.99 3.35
CA THR A 220 31.83 10.91 4.19
C THR A 220 32.75 9.69 4.16
N GLU A 221 33.23 9.30 2.97
CA GLU A 221 34.16 8.19 2.80
C GLU A 221 35.49 8.45 3.54
N GLU A 222 36.09 9.64 3.37
CA GLU A 222 37.36 10.02 4.03
C GLU A 222 37.25 9.97 5.57
N ARG A 223 36.16 10.51 6.15
CA ARG A 223 35.92 10.43 7.61
C ARG A 223 35.75 8.99 8.09
N HIS A 224 35.12 8.14 7.30
CA HIS A 224 34.96 6.72 7.65
C HIS A 224 36.30 6.00 7.62
N VAL A 225 37.13 6.27 6.60
CA VAL A 225 38.50 5.73 6.52
C VAL A 225 39.34 6.18 7.71
N GLU A 226 39.29 7.46 8.11
CA GLU A 226 39.98 7.96 9.30
C GLU A 226 39.53 7.25 10.59
N ASN A 227 38.23 6.97 10.74
CA ASN A 227 37.68 6.26 11.89
C ASN A 227 38.00 4.75 11.89
N GLU A 228 37.94 4.09 10.73
CA GLU A 228 38.26 2.66 10.56
C GLU A 228 39.77 2.39 10.69
N MET A 229 40.65 3.31 10.28
CA MET A 229 42.09 3.19 10.55
C MET A 229 42.42 3.18 12.05
N VAL A 230 41.53 3.69 12.91
CA VAL A 230 41.66 3.66 14.38
C VAL A 230 41.07 2.37 14.98
N PHE A 231 40.17 1.68 14.29
CA PHE A 231 39.54 0.42 14.72
C PHE A 231 39.44 -0.57 13.55
N THR A 232 40.30 -1.59 13.58
CA THR A 232 40.24 -2.87 12.83
C THR A 232 40.51 -2.86 11.32
N LEU A 233 41.60 -3.55 10.93
CA LEU A 233 42.11 -3.76 9.57
C LEU A 233 41.46 -4.97 8.84
N GLU A 234 40.26 -5.39 9.23
CA GLU A 234 39.65 -6.62 8.72
C GLU A 234 38.16 -6.41 8.41
N GLN A 235 37.90 -5.86 7.21
CA GLN A 235 36.77 -6.11 6.30
C GLN A 235 36.56 -4.85 5.44
N SER A 236 37.09 -4.87 4.21
CA SER A 236 36.74 -3.88 3.20
C SER A 236 35.30 -4.14 2.76
N ASP A 237 34.33 -3.56 3.48
CA ASP A 237 32.94 -3.53 3.06
C ASP A 237 32.86 -2.59 1.85
N ASP A 238 32.75 -3.16 0.64
CA ASP A 238 32.75 -2.47 -0.67
C ASP A 238 31.45 -1.66 -0.91
N ARG A 239 30.75 -1.31 0.17
CA ARG A 239 29.51 -0.54 0.16
C ARG A 239 29.82 0.94 0.33
N MET A 240 29.12 1.78 -0.41
CA MET A 240 29.15 3.23 -0.20
C MET A 240 28.75 3.54 1.26
N LYS A 241 29.58 4.32 1.96
CA LYS A 241 29.28 4.79 3.32
C LYS A 241 28.30 5.97 3.28
N HIS A 242 28.26 6.71 2.17
CA HIS A 242 27.27 7.75 1.96
C HIS A 242 25.86 7.17 1.72
N GLU A 243 24.95 7.35 2.68
CA GLU A 243 23.62 6.72 2.70
C GLU A 243 22.81 6.89 1.41
N GLN A 244 22.77 8.10 0.82
CA GLN A 244 22.01 8.34 -0.41
C GLN A 244 22.69 7.73 -1.64
N ALA A 245 24.01 7.58 -1.63
CA ALA A 245 24.75 6.94 -2.73
C ALA A 245 24.54 5.43 -2.70
N ASP A 246 24.62 4.81 -1.51
CA ASP A 246 24.27 3.39 -1.32
C ASP A 246 22.82 3.10 -1.77
N LYS A 247 21.86 3.95 -1.39
CA LYS A 247 20.48 3.81 -1.90
C LYS A 247 20.42 3.88 -3.42
N LEU A 248 21.09 4.86 -4.04
CA LEU A 248 21.09 5.04 -5.48
C LEU A 248 21.66 3.81 -6.19
N ASP A 249 22.79 3.27 -5.71
CA ASP A 249 23.43 2.09 -6.27
C ASP A 249 22.50 0.88 -6.27
N TRP A 250 21.82 0.64 -5.15
CA TRP A 250 20.84 -0.45 -5.04
C TRP A 250 19.65 -0.29 -5.98
N LEU A 251 19.09 0.91 -6.09
CA LEU A 251 17.96 1.15 -6.99
C LEU A 251 18.37 1.05 -8.47
N MET A 252 19.58 1.52 -8.81
CA MET A 252 20.16 1.36 -10.15
C MET A 252 20.40 -0.10 -10.48
N PHE A 253 20.92 -0.88 -9.53
CA PHE A 253 21.13 -2.32 -9.68
C PHE A 253 19.82 -3.03 -10.05
N ILE A 254 18.75 -2.83 -9.27
CA ILE A 254 17.45 -3.47 -9.50
C ILE A 254 16.85 -3.04 -10.85
N LEU A 255 16.96 -1.76 -11.20
CA LEU A 255 16.50 -1.25 -12.48
C LEU A 255 17.22 -1.93 -13.66
N PHE A 256 18.55 -2.03 -13.60
CA PHE A 256 19.34 -2.68 -14.64
C PHE A 256 19.12 -4.19 -14.69
N GLU A 257 18.96 -4.85 -13.54
CA GLU A 257 18.62 -6.27 -13.47
C GLU A 257 17.28 -6.52 -14.20
N TYR A 258 16.27 -5.68 -13.93
CA TYR A 258 14.99 -5.76 -14.62
C TYR A 258 15.14 -5.56 -16.13
N ILE A 259 15.83 -4.51 -16.57
CA ILE A 259 16.05 -4.23 -18.00
C ILE A 259 16.76 -5.39 -18.68
N THR A 260 17.79 -5.94 -18.04
CA THR A 260 18.57 -7.09 -18.52
C THR A 260 17.67 -8.32 -18.66
N LYS A 261 16.86 -8.61 -17.64
CA LYS A 261 15.91 -9.73 -17.64
C LYS A 261 14.86 -9.62 -18.74
N VAL A 262 14.30 -8.43 -18.97
CA VAL A 262 13.31 -8.21 -20.03
C VAL A 262 13.97 -8.28 -21.41
N SER A 263 15.12 -7.64 -21.59
CA SER A 263 15.84 -7.62 -22.87
C SER A 263 16.31 -9.01 -23.31
N HIS A 264 16.76 -9.86 -22.37
CA HIS A 264 17.19 -11.23 -22.69
C HIS A 264 16.05 -12.23 -22.87
N LYS A 265 14.85 -11.97 -22.32
CA LYS A 265 13.66 -12.77 -22.62
C LYS A 265 13.28 -12.67 -24.11
N ASP A 266 13.47 -11.50 -24.72
CA ASP A 266 13.27 -11.30 -26.16
C ASP A 266 14.41 -11.88 -27.04
N VAL A 267 15.58 -12.20 -26.46
CA VAL A 267 16.68 -12.87 -27.18
C VAL A 267 16.53 -14.39 -27.20
N GLN A 268 15.78 -15.00 -26.28
CA GLN A 268 15.48 -16.44 -26.37
C GLN A 268 14.43 -16.77 -27.44
N THR A 269 13.64 -15.79 -27.90
CA THR A 269 12.75 -15.95 -29.05
C THR A 269 13.44 -15.68 -30.39
N ASN A 270 14.59 -15.01 -30.40
CA ASN A 270 15.42 -14.80 -31.59
C ASN A 270 16.87 -15.13 -31.26
N GLY A 271 17.22 -16.41 -31.40
CA GLY A 271 18.48 -16.97 -30.91
C GLY A 271 19.72 -16.14 -31.22
N VAL A 272 20.54 -15.93 -30.19
CA VAL A 272 22.01 -16.11 -30.16
C VAL A 272 22.52 -15.68 -28.76
N ILE A 273 22.99 -16.69 -28.01
CA ILE A 273 24.08 -16.72 -27.01
C ILE A 273 24.13 -15.64 -25.93
N THR A 274 23.76 -16.04 -24.70
CA THR A 274 24.06 -15.38 -23.42
C THR A 274 25.52 -15.57 -23.00
N GLN A 275 26.26 -14.48 -22.77
CA GLN A 275 27.39 -14.48 -21.82
C GLN A 275 26.87 -14.03 -20.45
N ARG A 276 27.02 -14.93 -19.45
CA ARG A 276 26.69 -14.69 -18.04
C ARG A 276 27.68 -13.70 -17.43
N PHE A 277 27.18 -12.72 -16.67
CA PHE A 277 27.98 -12.03 -15.66
C PHE A 277 27.77 -12.69 -14.28
N PRO A 278 28.77 -12.66 -13.39
CA PRO A 278 28.83 -13.50 -12.20
C PRO A 278 27.90 -13.00 -11.09
N GLU A 279 27.29 -13.95 -10.41
CA GLU A 279 26.55 -13.76 -9.16
C GLU A 279 27.51 -13.30 -8.05
N TYR A 280 27.23 -12.15 -7.41
CA TYR A 280 27.86 -11.77 -6.15
C TYR A 280 26.76 -11.53 -5.12
N PHE A 281 26.79 -12.38 -4.08
CA PHE A 281 26.06 -12.28 -2.81
C PHE A 281 26.65 -11.18 -1.94
#